data_AF-A0A6I9IVT9-F1
#
_entry.id   AF-A0A6I9IVT9-F1
#
_cell.length_a   1.000
_cell.length_b   1.000
_cell.length_c   1.000
_cell.angle_alpha   90.00
_cell.angle_beta   90.00
_cell.angle_gamma   90.00
#
_symmetry.space_group_name_H-M   'P 1'
#
loop_
_entity.id
_entity.type
_entity.pdbx_description
1 polymer ?
#
loop_
_entity_poly.entity_id
_entity_poly.type
_entity_poly.pdbx_seq_one_letter_code
_entity_poly.pdbx_strand_id
1 'polypeptide(L)'
;MGLLALPCRQFQGLQLEREACLASNYALAKENLALRPRLEMGRAALAIKYQELREVAESCADKLQRLEESMHRWSPHCALGWLQAELEEAEQEAEEQMEQLLLGEQSLEAFLPAFQRGRALAHLRRTQAEKLQELLRRRERSGQPAPTAAADPPKSFPAAAVLPTGAARGATSSAPEPAPLGLPPSAPTEGLPRVPPRPSPSAEP
;
A
#
# COMPACT_ATOMS: atom_id res chain seq x y z
N MET A 1 8.36 -77.60 28.72
CA MET A 1 9.74 -77.17 29.06
C MET A 1 10.15 -76.07 28.08
N GLY A 2 9.74 -74.83 28.33
CA GLY A 2 10.14 -73.68 27.51
C GLY A 2 11.45 -73.12 28.04
N LEU A 3 12.55 -73.27 27.31
CA LEU A 3 13.76 -72.51 27.59
C LEU A 3 13.46 -71.02 27.33
N LEU A 4 13.36 -70.24 28.40
CA LEU A 4 13.43 -68.79 28.34
C LEU A 4 14.87 -68.43 27.90
N ALA A 5 15.04 -68.17 26.61
CA ALA A 5 16.27 -67.59 26.10
C ALA A 5 16.49 -66.23 26.78
N LEU A 6 17.51 -66.13 27.63
CA LEU A 6 17.90 -64.87 28.25
C LEU A 6 18.36 -63.90 27.17
N PRO A 7 17.82 -62.66 27.12
CA PRO A 7 18.21 -61.70 26.10
C PRO A 7 19.70 -61.36 26.21
N CYS A 8 20.42 -61.42 25.10
CA CYS A 8 21.84 -61.06 25.06
C CYS A 8 22.05 -59.58 25.44
N ARG A 9 23.23 -59.22 25.96
CA ARG A 9 23.54 -57.85 26.44
C ARG A 9 23.27 -56.76 25.39
N GLN A 10 23.51 -57.06 24.12
CA GLN A 10 23.24 -56.15 23.01
C GLN A 10 21.74 -55.85 22.88
N PHE A 11 20.88 -56.87 23.01
CA PHE A 11 19.43 -56.68 23.01
C PHE A 11 18.96 -55.85 24.21
N GLN A 12 19.52 -56.07 25.40
CA GLN A 12 19.17 -55.27 26.60
C GLN A 12 19.58 -53.80 26.44
N GLY A 13 20.76 -53.52 25.87
CA GLY A 13 21.20 -52.15 25.56
C GLY A 13 20.24 -51.44 24.60
N LEU A 14 19.85 -52.11 23.52
CA LEU A 14 18.88 -51.57 22.56
C LEU A 14 17.49 -51.33 23.18
N GLN A 15 17.07 -52.16 24.14
CA GLN A 15 15.81 -51.92 24.86
C GLN A 15 15.89 -50.67 25.74
N LEU A 16 16.99 -50.46 26.46
CA LEU A 16 17.18 -49.25 27.28
C LEU A 16 17.24 -47.98 26.43
N GLU A 17 17.93 -48.02 25.29
CA GLU A 17 17.98 -46.91 24.34
C GLU A 17 16.58 -46.59 23.79
N ARG A 18 15.81 -47.62 23.44
CA ARG A 18 14.42 -47.47 23.02
C ARG A 18 13.57 -46.82 24.10
N GLU A 19 13.65 -47.29 25.35
CA GLU A 19 12.89 -46.74 26.47
C GLU A 19 13.27 -45.28 26.74
N ALA A 20 14.57 -44.94 26.71
CA ALA A 20 15.05 -43.57 26.84
C ALA A 20 14.52 -42.66 25.71
N CYS A 21 14.54 -43.14 24.47
CA CYS A 21 14.00 -42.43 23.32
C CYS A 21 12.48 -42.23 23.44
N LEU A 22 11.73 -43.25 23.85
CA LEU A 22 10.28 -43.16 24.07
C LEU A 22 9.93 -42.18 25.20
N ALA A 23 10.66 -42.23 26.31
CA ALA A 23 10.46 -41.30 27.43
C ALA A 23 10.74 -39.85 27.00
N SER A 24 11.84 -39.62 26.26
CA SER A 24 12.16 -38.31 25.70
C SER A 24 11.10 -37.83 24.72
N ASN A 25 10.64 -38.68 23.80
CA ASN A 25 9.62 -38.33 22.83
C ASN A 25 8.30 -37.99 23.53
N TYR A 26 7.91 -38.77 24.54
CA TYR A 26 6.71 -38.50 25.34
C TYR A 26 6.80 -37.15 26.09
N ALA A 27 7.94 -36.84 26.71
CA ALA A 27 8.15 -35.56 27.38
C ALA A 27 8.00 -34.39 26.40
N LEU A 28 8.67 -34.46 25.24
CA LEU A 28 8.57 -33.45 24.19
C LEU A 28 7.16 -33.33 23.62
N ALA A 29 6.45 -34.44 23.41
CA ALA A 29 5.06 -34.41 22.94
C ALA A 29 4.15 -33.71 23.95
N LYS A 30 4.32 -34.00 25.24
CA LYS A 30 3.55 -33.37 26.32
C LYS A 30 3.82 -31.86 26.39
N GLU A 31 5.08 -31.44 26.28
CA GLU A 31 5.46 -30.01 26.25
C GLU A 31 4.90 -29.31 25.01
N ASN A 32 5.04 -29.91 23.83
CA ASN A 32 4.48 -29.38 22.58
C ASN A 32 2.96 -29.20 22.68
N LEU A 33 2.24 -30.19 23.22
CA LEU A 33 0.80 -30.10 23.43
C LEU A 33 0.44 -28.99 24.44
N ALA A 34 1.24 -28.80 25.48
CA ALA A 34 1.04 -27.72 26.45
C ALA A 34 1.24 -26.32 25.84
N LEU A 35 2.09 -26.18 24.83
CA LEU A 35 2.35 -24.90 24.15
C LEU A 35 1.28 -24.53 23.11
N ARG A 36 0.61 -25.51 22.50
CA ARG A 36 -0.44 -25.30 21.49
C ARG A 36 -1.46 -24.19 21.83
N PRO A 37 -2.14 -24.20 22.99
CA PRO A 37 -3.17 -23.19 23.28
C PRO A 37 -2.59 -21.76 23.29
N ARG A 38 -1.36 -21.59 23.79
CA ARG A 38 -0.69 -20.27 23.80
C ARG A 38 -0.33 -19.82 22.38
N LEU A 39 0.14 -20.73 21.52
CA LEU A 39 0.48 -20.42 20.13
C LEU A 39 -0.76 -20.12 19.30
N GLU A 40 -1.85 -20.87 19.48
CA GLU A 40 -3.13 -20.66 18.82
C GLU A 40 -3.74 -19.31 19.22
N MET A 41 -3.72 -18.99 20.52
CA MET A 41 -4.14 -17.68 21.02
C MET A 41 -3.27 -16.55 20.44
N GLY A 42 -1.95 -16.72 20.43
CA GLY A 42 -1.03 -15.75 19.83
C GLY A 42 -1.27 -15.53 18.34
N ARG A 43 -1.53 -16.60 17.60
CA ARG A 43 -1.87 -16.54 16.16
C ARG A 43 -3.17 -15.79 15.93
N ALA A 44 -4.20 -16.06 16.75
CA ALA A 44 -5.48 -15.37 16.66
C ALA A 44 -5.35 -13.87 17.00
N ALA A 45 -4.66 -13.53 18.08
CA ALA A 45 -4.41 -12.14 18.47
C ALA A 45 -3.64 -11.37 17.40
N LEU A 46 -2.63 -12.01 16.80
CA LEU A 46 -1.85 -11.42 15.71
C LEU A 46 -2.72 -11.19 14.46
N ALA A 47 -3.56 -12.16 14.10
CA ALA A 47 -4.49 -12.01 12.98
C ALA A 47 -5.46 -10.82 13.18
N ILE A 48 -5.97 -10.64 14.41
CA ILE A 48 -6.79 -9.47 14.76
C ILE A 48 -6.00 -8.18 14.57
N LYS A 49 -4.75 -8.10 15.04
CA LYS A 49 -3.92 -6.89 14.87
C LYS A 49 -3.59 -6.58 13.41
N TYR A 50 -3.35 -7.59 12.58
CA TYR A 50 -3.18 -7.38 11.15
C TYR A 50 -4.46 -6.89 10.49
N GLN A 51 -5.62 -7.39 10.91
CA GLN A 51 -6.90 -6.94 10.38
C GLN A 51 -7.18 -5.48 10.77
N GLU A 52 -6.98 -5.10 12.04
CA GLU A 52 -7.08 -3.71 12.51
C GLU A 52 -6.14 -2.78 11.72
N LEU A 53 -4.87 -3.19 11.53
CA LEU A 53 -3.90 -2.41 10.77
C LEU A 53 -4.35 -2.22 9.32
N ARG A 54 -4.88 -3.27 8.70
CA ARG A 54 -5.40 -3.22 7.32
C ARG A 54 -6.55 -2.23 7.20
N GLU A 55 -7.52 -2.30 8.11
CA GLU A 55 -8.67 -1.38 8.14
C GLU A 55 -8.25 0.07 8.30
N VAL A 56 -7.28 0.35 9.19
CA VAL A 56 -6.74 1.70 9.35
C VAL A 56 -5.97 2.15 8.12
N ALA A 57 -5.17 1.28 7.51
CA ALA A 57 -4.42 1.59 6.29
C ALA A 57 -5.34 1.91 5.11
N GLU A 58 -6.39 1.11 4.90
CA GLU A 58 -7.44 1.35 3.90
C GLU A 58 -8.16 2.68 4.18
N SER A 59 -8.55 2.94 5.43
CA SER A 59 -9.15 4.24 5.82
C SER A 59 -8.23 5.43 5.58
N CYS A 60 -6.93 5.27 5.83
CA CYS A 60 -5.93 6.29 5.55
C CYS A 60 -5.79 6.55 4.05
N ALA A 61 -5.72 5.49 3.24
CA ALA A 61 -5.67 5.60 1.78
C ALA A 61 -6.90 6.33 1.23
N ASP A 62 -8.10 5.98 1.69
CA ASP A 62 -9.35 6.65 1.30
C ASP A 62 -9.33 8.15 1.64
N LYS A 63 -8.85 8.50 2.84
CA LYS A 63 -8.74 9.90 3.27
C LYS A 63 -7.73 10.68 2.44
N LEU A 64 -6.59 10.07 2.12
CA LEU A 64 -5.56 10.68 1.25
C LEU A 64 -6.13 10.91 -0.15
N GLN A 65 -6.81 9.92 -0.73
CA GLN A 65 -7.44 10.07 -2.04
C GLN A 65 -8.45 11.23 -2.06
N ARG A 66 -9.36 11.28 -1.08
CA ARG A 66 -10.35 12.39 -0.97
C ARG A 66 -9.67 13.74 -0.81
N LEU A 67 -8.58 13.79 -0.05
CA LEU A 67 -7.80 15.01 0.12
C LEU A 67 -7.15 15.43 -1.20
N GLU A 68 -6.52 14.51 -1.92
CA GLU A 68 -5.92 14.77 -3.24
C GLU A 68 -6.95 15.25 -4.26
N GLU A 69 -8.12 14.61 -4.35
CA GLU A 69 -9.22 15.03 -5.22
C GLU A 69 -9.70 16.45 -4.87
N SER A 70 -9.85 16.75 -3.57
CA SER A 70 -10.25 18.08 -3.11
C SER A 70 -9.18 19.13 -3.41
N MET A 71 -7.91 18.83 -3.17
CA MET A 71 -6.77 19.70 -3.43
C MET A 71 -6.62 19.96 -4.91
N HIS A 72 -6.87 18.96 -5.76
CA HIS A 72 -6.87 19.11 -7.20
C HIS A 72 -8.02 20.02 -7.65
N ARG A 73 -9.25 19.74 -7.23
CA ARG A 73 -10.45 20.54 -7.59
C ARG A 73 -10.31 22.01 -7.21
N TRP A 74 -9.75 22.29 -6.04
CA TRP A 74 -9.54 23.65 -5.52
C TRP A 74 -8.15 24.20 -5.84
N SER A 75 -7.40 23.56 -6.74
CA SER A 75 -6.11 24.05 -7.17
C SER A 75 -6.28 25.36 -7.96
N PRO A 76 -5.30 26.28 -7.88
CA PRO A 76 -5.37 27.55 -8.63
C PRO A 76 -5.34 27.33 -10.15
N HIS A 77 -4.79 26.21 -10.62
CA HIS A 77 -4.86 25.82 -12.03
C HIS A 77 -6.27 25.42 -12.45
N CYS A 78 -6.96 24.61 -11.65
CA CYS A 78 -8.37 24.31 -11.89
C CYS A 78 -9.21 25.59 -11.85
N ALA A 79 -9.03 26.44 -10.83
CA ALA A 79 -9.68 27.76 -10.71
C ALA A 79 -9.53 28.63 -11.97
N LEU A 80 -8.34 28.63 -12.58
CA LEU A 80 -8.10 29.33 -13.83
C LEU A 80 -8.94 28.74 -14.99
N GLY A 81 -9.02 27.41 -15.09
CA GLY A 81 -9.86 26.74 -16.09
C GLY A 81 -11.35 27.06 -15.93
N TRP A 82 -11.86 27.07 -14.68
CA TRP A 82 -13.25 27.49 -14.41
C TRP A 82 -13.50 28.93 -14.85
N LEU A 83 -12.59 29.85 -14.53
CA LEU A 83 -12.70 31.25 -14.94
C LEU A 83 -12.66 31.44 -16.46
N GLN A 84 -11.91 30.60 -17.18
CA GLN A 84 -11.87 30.62 -18.65
C GLN A 84 -13.18 30.12 -19.24
N ALA A 85 -13.75 29.03 -18.70
CA ALA A 85 -15.06 28.53 -19.15
C ALA A 85 -16.18 29.54 -18.88
N GLU A 86 -16.22 30.16 -17.70
CA GLU A 86 -17.20 31.21 -17.36
C GLU A 86 -16.99 32.49 -18.20
N LEU A 87 -15.76 32.76 -18.66
CA LEU A 87 -15.49 33.85 -19.60
C LEU A 87 -16.07 33.54 -20.98
N GLU A 88 -15.80 32.35 -21.51
CA GLU A 88 -16.32 31.87 -22.80
C GLU A 88 -17.85 31.88 -22.79
N GLU A 89 -18.48 31.39 -21.72
CA GLU A 89 -19.93 31.46 -21.51
C GLU A 89 -20.43 32.91 -21.57
N ALA A 90 -19.85 33.82 -20.78
CA ALA A 90 -20.29 35.22 -20.75
C ALA A 90 -20.08 35.95 -22.10
N GLU A 91 -19.04 35.59 -22.85
CA GLU A 91 -18.81 36.10 -24.20
C GLU A 91 -19.87 35.57 -25.18
N GLN A 92 -20.17 34.28 -25.11
CA GLN A 92 -21.19 33.64 -25.94
C GLN A 92 -22.60 34.17 -25.64
N GLU A 93 -22.99 34.32 -24.38
CA GLU A 93 -24.27 34.95 -24.00
C GLU A 93 -24.41 36.38 -24.56
N ALA A 94 -23.32 37.14 -24.58
CA ALA A 94 -23.32 38.49 -25.14
C ALA A 94 -23.44 38.47 -26.68
N GLU A 95 -22.88 37.46 -27.35
CA GLU A 95 -23.08 37.23 -28.79
C GLU A 95 -24.53 36.84 -29.10
N GLU A 96 -25.11 35.92 -28.34
CA GLU A 96 -26.52 35.50 -28.48
C GLU A 96 -27.47 36.68 -28.28
N GLN A 97 -27.23 37.55 -27.29
CA GLN A 97 -28.01 38.77 -27.08
C GLN A 97 -27.92 39.73 -28.28
N MET A 98 -26.73 39.84 -28.90
CA MET A 98 -26.55 40.66 -30.10
C MET A 98 -27.31 40.08 -31.28
N GLU A 99 -27.26 38.76 -31.48
CA GLU A 99 -28.00 38.08 -32.54
C GLU A 99 -29.51 38.26 -32.39
N GLN A 100 -30.06 38.09 -31.18
CA GLN A 100 -31.47 38.32 -30.88
C GLN A 100 -31.92 39.76 -31.21
N LEU A 101 -31.08 40.77 -30.92
CA LEU A 101 -31.35 42.15 -31.31
C LEU A 101 -31.38 42.31 -32.83
N LEU A 102 -30.42 41.74 -33.55
CA LEU A 102 -30.32 41.84 -35.02
C LEU A 102 -31.48 41.15 -35.74
N LEU A 103 -31.99 40.07 -35.17
CA LEU A 103 -33.18 39.37 -35.64
C LEU A 103 -34.49 40.08 -35.26
N GLY A 104 -34.43 41.12 -34.41
CA GLY A 104 -35.59 41.85 -33.92
C GLY A 104 -36.41 41.10 -32.87
N GLU A 105 -35.85 40.03 -32.28
CA GLU A 105 -36.48 39.22 -31.23
C GLU A 105 -36.46 39.93 -29.87
N GLN A 106 -35.55 40.90 -29.69
CA GLN A 106 -35.40 41.70 -28.49
C GLN A 106 -35.44 43.20 -28.81
N SER A 107 -36.12 43.98 -27.96
CA SER A 107 -36.13 45.44 -28.09
C SER A 107 -34.80 46.05 -27.62
N LEU A 108 -34.45 47.21 -28.18
CA LEU A 108 -33.22 47.92 -27.79
C LEU A 108 -33.19 48.27 -26.29
N GLU A 109 -34.36 48.64 -25.73
CA GLU A 109 -34.50 48.99 -24.31
C GLU A 109 -34.23 47.80 -23.37
N ALA A 110 -34.58 46.58 -23.79
CA ALA A 110 -34.29 45.36 -23.04
C ALA A 110 -32.84 44.88 -23.26
N PHE A 111 -32.34 44.99 -24.49
CA PHE A 111 -31.00 44.57 -24.89
C PHE A 111 -29.89 45.36 -24.20
N LEU A 112 -29.93 46.70 -24.29
CA LEU A 112 -28.83 47.54 -23.82
C LEU A 112 -28.39 47.24 -22.38
N PRO A 113 -29.29 47.17 -21.38
CA PRO A 113 -28.88 46.87 -20.01
C PRO A 113 -28.42 45.43 -19.83
N ALA A 114 -28.95 44.46 -20.58
CA ALA A 114 -28.51 43.06 -20.50
C ALA A 114 -27.10 42.90 -21.08
N PHE A 115 -26.88 43.43 -22.29
CA PHE A 115 -25.60 43.34 -22.99
C PHE A 115 -24.49 44.09 -22.26
N GLN A 116 -24.77 45.29 -21.70
CA GLN A 116 -23.80 46.01 -20.89
C GLN A 116 -23.39 45.21 -19.64
N ARG A 117 -24.35 44.55 -18.97
CA ARG A 117 -24.03 43.67 -17.83
C ARG A 117 -23.21 42.46 -18.26
N GLY A 118 -23.58 41.77 -19.34
CA GLY A 118 -22.85 40.63 -19.88
C GLY A 118 -21.41 40.99 -20.27
N ARG A 119 -21.24 42.11 -20.99
CA ARG A 119 -19.91 42.63 -21.35
C ARG A 119 -19.08 43.02 -20.13
N ALA A 120 -19.68 43.68 -19.14
CA ALA A 120 -18.97 44.01 -17.90
C ALA A 120 -18.51 42.75 -17.16
N LEU A 121 -19.36 41.71 -17.11
CA LEU A 121 -19.02 40.41 -16.52
C LEU A 121 -17.87 39.73 -17.27
N ALA A 122 -17.93 39.65 -18.60
CA ALA A 122 -16.86 39.08 -19.42
C ALA A 122 -15.52 39.81 -19.20
N HIS A 123 -15.51 41.14 -19.19
CA HIS A 123 -14.30 41.92 -18.90
C HIS A 123 -13.74 41.67 -17.50
N LEU A 124 -14.62 41.55 -16.50
CA LEU A 124 -14.24 41.20 -15.14
C LEU A 124 -13.57 39.83 -15.08
N ARG A 125 -14.19 38.80 -15.68
CA ARG A 125 -13.67 37.42 -15.70
C ARG A 125 -12.35 37.32 -16.46
N ARG A 126 -12.22 38.01 -17.60
CA ARG A 126 -10.96 38.11 -18.35
C ARG A 126 -9.83 38.69 -17.50
N THR A 127 -10.10 39.80 -16.80
CA THR A 127 -9.12 40.43 -15.91
C THR A 127 -8.74 39.49 -14.75
N GLN A 128 -9.71 38.79 -14.16
CA GLN A 128 -9.46 37.80 -13.11
C GLN A 128 -8.59 36.65 -13.61
N ALA A 129 -8.88 36.10 -14.78
CA ALA A 129 -8.12 35.01 -15.39
C ALA A 129 -6.67 35.44 -15.70
N GLU A 130 -6.48 36.61 -16.31
CA GLU A 130 -5.15 37.17 -16.57
C GLU A 130 -4.34 37.37 -15.29
N LYS A 131 -4.96 37.91 -14.23
CA LYS A 131 -4.29 38.13 -12.94
C LYS A 131 -3.92 36.82 -12.26
N LEU A 132 -4.81 35.83 -12.25
CA LEU A 132 -4.51 34.51 -11.70
C LEU A 132 -3.38 33.83 -12.49
N GLN A 133 -3.42 33.90 -13.82
CA GLN A 133 -2.37 33.36 -14.69
C GLN A 133 -1.02 34.06 -14.46
N GLU A 134 -1.02 35.38 -14.23
CA GLU A 134 0.18 36.14 -13.86
C GLU A 134 0.77 35.67 -12.52
N LEU A 135 -0.07 35.47 -11.50
CA LEU A 135 0.36 34.97 -10.19
C LEU A 135 0.94 33.56 -10.26
N LEU A 136 0.33 32.67 -11.05
CA LEU A 136 0.83 31.32 -11.29
C LEU A 136 2.23 31.35 -11.93
N ARG A 137 2.41 32.12 -13.00
CA ARG A 137 3.71 32.31 -13.65
C ARG A 137 4.76 32.91 -12.72
N ARG A 138 4.37 33.87 -11.87
CA ARG A 138 5.28 34.46 -10.86
C ARG A 138 5.74 33.42 -9.84
N ARG A 139 4.83 32.56 -9.39
CA ARG A 139 5.14 31.46 -8.46
C ARG A 139 6.08 30.43 -9.09
N GLU A 140 5.88 30.07 -10.36
CA GLU A 140 6.76 29.16 -11.09
C GLU A 140 8.19 29.71 -11.18
N ARG A 141 8.32 31.01 -11.47
CA ARG A 141 9.62 31.70 -11.55
C ARG A 141 10.32 31.82 -10.20
N SER A 142 9.59 32.04 -9.11
CA SER A 142 10.17 32.11 -7.77
C SER A 142 10.48 30.73 -7.17
N GLY A 143 9.87 29.67 -7.69
CA GLY A 143 10.10 28.28 -7.28
C GLY A 143 11.22 27.56 -8.04
N GLN A 144 11.79 28.16 -9.10
CA GLN A 144 12.94 27.57 -9.78
C GLN A 144 14.19 27.67 -8.90
N PRO A 145 14.81 26.55 -8.47
CA PRO A 145 16.15 26.62 -7.90
C PRO A 145 17.08 27.22 -8.97
N ALA A 146 17.88 28.21 -8.57
CA ALA A 146 18.96 28.72 -9.42
C ALA A 146 19.77 27.54 -9.99
N PRO A 147 20.26 27.61 -11.24
CA PRO A 147 21.09 26.56 -11.80
C PRO A 147 22.27 26.36 -10.86
N THR A 148 22.25 25.23 -10.15
CA THR A 148 23.28 24.84 -9.21
C THR A 148 24.51 24.58 -10.05
N ALA A 149 25.45 25.52 -10.03
CA ALA A 149 26.82 25.22 -10.42
C ALA A 149 27.24 24.01 -9.59
N ALA A 150 27.54 22.90 -10.29
CA ALA A 150 28.07 21.62 -9.81
C ALA A 150 28.18 21.49 -8.28
N ALA A 151 27.11 21.01 -7.64
CA ALA A 151 27.21 20.54 -6.26
C ALA A 151 27.82 19.13 -6.29
N ASP A 152 29.04 19.01 -5.74
CA ASP A 152 29.72 17.75 -5.48
C ASP A 152 28.83 16.75 -4.70
N PRO A 153 28.93 15.43 -4.96
CA PRO A 153 28.16 14.43 -4.24
C PRO A 153 28.50 14.44 -2.74
N PRO A 154 27.51 14.27 -1.84
CA PRO A 154 27.74 14.30 -0.40
C PRO A 154 28.58 13.09 0.03
N LYS A 155 29.68 13.36 0.74
CA LYS A 155 30.51 12.34 1.39
C LYS A 155 29.68 11.59 2.43
N SER A 156 29.68 10.26 2.35
CA SER A 156 29.07 9.37 3.34
C SER A 156 29.76 9.54 4.71
N PHE A 157 28.95 9.72 5.74
CA PHE A 157 29.43 9.71 7.13
C PHE A 157 29.71 8.26 7.57
N PRO A 158 30.78 7.99 8.36
CA PRO A 158 31.03 6.65 8.86
C PRO A 158 30.04 6.32 9.99
N ALA A 159 29.51 5.10 9.97
CA ALA A 159 28.63 4.58 11.01
C ALA A 159 29.38 4.52 12.36
N ALA A 160 28.73 5.01 13.41
CA ALA A 160 29.25 5.02 14.77
C ALA A 160 29.51 3.59 15.29
N ALA A 161 30.63 3.44 15.99
CA ALA A 161 31.11 2.18 16.56
C ALA A 161 30.13 1.58 17.57
N VAL A 162 29.80 0.30 17.39
CA VAL A 162 29.12 -0.54 18.38
C VAL A 162 30.17 -1.09 19.37
N LEU A 163 29.91 -0.91 20.67
CA LEU A 163 30.74 -1.43 21.77
C LEU A 163 30.71 -2.97 21.84
N PRO A 164 31.80 -3.64 22.26
CA PRO A 164 31.84 -5.10 22.34
C PRO A 164 31.37 -5.59 23.72
N THR A 165 30.39 -6.48 23.75
CA THR A 165 30.22 -7.43 24.86
C THR A 165 30.36 -8.83 24.28
N GLY A 166 31.45 -9.50 24.67
CA GLY A 166 31.88 -10.76 24.08
C GLY A 166 31.08 -11.97 24.56
N ALA A 167 30.89 -12.93 23.65
CA ALA A 167 31.10 -14.36 23.87
C ALA A 167 31.10 -15.07 22.52
N ALA A 168 32.13 -15.87 22.29
CA ALA A 168 32.47 -16.47 21.01
C ALA A 168 31.70 -17.77 20.72
N ARG A 169 31.35 -18.01 19.45
CA ARG A 169 31.89 -19.09 18.59
C ARG A 169 30.96 -19.38 17.40
N GLY A 170 31.53 -19.35 16.19
CA GLY A 170 31.17 -20.29 15.12
C GLY A 170 30.50 -19.73 13.86
N ALA A 171 31.26 -19.76 12.76
CA ALA A 171 30.86 -20.04 11.37
C ALA A 171 30.17 -18.96 10.50
N THR A 172 30.91 -18.59 9.45
CA THR A 172 30.50 -18.39 8.03
C THR A 172 29.34 -17.45 7.66
N SER A 173 29.74 -16.31 7.10
CA SER A 173 29.19 -15.56 5.95
C SER A 173 27.77 -15.89 5.44
N SER A 174 26.83 -14.96 5.65
CA SER A 174 26.21 -14.12 4.61
C SER A 174 24.97 -13.43 5.21
N ALA A 175 24.98 -12.10 5.30
CA ALA A 175 23.80 -11.33 5.70
C ALA A 175 22.91 -11.08 4.48
N PRO A 176 21.58 -11.29 4.55
CA PRO A 176 20.67 -10.87 3.49
C PRO A 176 20.28 -9.39 3.64
N GLU A 177 20.25 -8.71 2.50
CA GLU A 177 19.72 -7.37 2.26
C GLU A 177 18.22 -7.27 2.61
N PRO A 178 17.70 -6.13 3.11
CA PRO A 178 16.30 -5.99 3.47
C PRO A 178 15.43 -5.87 2.21
N ALA A 179 14.60 -6.88 1.94
CA ALA A 179 13.59 -6.85 0.89
C ALA A 179 12.37 -6.00 1.31
N PRO A 180 11.67 -5.34 0.35
CA PRO A 180 10.62 -4.39 0.64
C PRO A 180 9.34 -5.08 1.11
N LEU A 181 8.60 -4.41 1.99
CA LEU A 181 7.31 -4.82 2.51
C LEU A 181 6.31 -5.02 1.37
N GLY A 182 6.02 -6.27 1.06
CA GLY A 182 5.01 -6.62 0.07
C GLY A 182 4.71 -8.10 0.10
N LEU A 183 3.47 -8.41 0.48
CA LEU A 183 2.73 -9.68 0.42
C LEU A 183 2.47 -10.37 1.78
N PRO A 184 1.20 -10.74 2.07
CA PRO A 184 0.85 -11.55 3.22
C PRO A 184 1.37 -12.99 3.04
N PRO A 185 1.81 -13.67 4.12
CA PRO A 185 2.22 -15.06 4.02
C PRO A 185 1.03 -15.96 3.68
N SER A 186 1.15 -16.74 2.61
CA SER A 186 0.19 -17.80 2.27
C SER A 186 0.13 -18.84 3.38
N ALA A 187 -1.10 -19.24 3.75
CA ALA A 187 -1.35 -20.24 4.78
C ALA A 187 -0.69 -21.59 4.42
N PRO A 188 -0.20 -22.37 5.41
CA PRO A 188 0.38 -23.68 5.14
C PRO A 188 -0.73 -24.65 4.71
N THR A 189 -0.60 -25.22 3.51
CA THR A 189 -1.43 -26.32 3.02
C THR A 189 -1.24 -27.52 3.92
N GLU A 190 -2.28 -27.88 4.68
CA GLU A 190 -2.33 -29.15 5.41
C GLU A 190 -2.25 -30.32 4.41
N GLY A 191 -1.22 -31.14 4.54
CA GLY A 191 -1.04 -32.34 3.74
C GLY A 191 -2.13 -33.38 4.07
N LEU A 192 -2.97 -33.69 3.08
CA LEU A 192 -3.87 -34.84 3.16
C LEU A 192 -3.09 -36.17 3.25
N PRO A 193 -3.59 -37.16 4.00
CA PRO A 193 -2.97 -38.48 4.06
C PRO A 193 -3.14 -39.24 2.74
N ARG A 194 -2.01 -39.74 2.23
CA ARG A 194 -1.86 -40.57 1.03
C ARG A 194 -2.67 -41.87 1.17
N VAL A 195 -3.74 -42.00 0.39
CA VAL A 195 -4.48 -43.26 0.19
C VAL A 195 -3.63 -44.20 -0.69
N PRO A 196 -3.49 -45.50 -0.38
CA PRO A 196 -2.77 -46.44 -1.24
C PRO A 196 -3.58 -46.81 -2.50
N PRO A 197 -2.92 -47.13 -3.62
CA PRO A 197 -3.62 -47.46 -4.87
C PRO A 197 -4.33 -48.80 -4.79
N ARG A 198 -5.57 -48.83 -5.27
CA ARG A 198 -6.41 -50.02 -5.45
C ARG A 198 -5.92 -50.83 -6.66
N PRO A 199 -5.93 -52.18 -6.64
CA PRO A 199 -5.54 -52.96 -7.81
C PRO A 199 -6.61 -52.89 -8.92
N SER A 200 -6.16 -52.76 -10.16
CA SER A 200 -6.97 -52.78 -11.39
C SER A 200 -7.56 -54.18 -11.65
N PRO A 201 -8.78 -54.31 -12.20
CA PRO A 201 -9.31 -55.61 -12.59
C PRO A 201 -8.67 -56.09 -13.89
N SER A 202 -8.35 -57.39 -13.93
CA SER A 202 -7.91 -58.12 -15.12
C SER A 202 -8.87 -57.93 -16.29
N ALA A 203 -8.32 -57.66 -17.47
CA ALA A 203 -8.98 -57.97 -18.73
C ALA A 203 -8.68 -59.44 -19.06
N GLU A 204 -9.72 -60.26 -19.20
CA GLU A 204 -9.64 -61.55 -19.88
C GLU A 204 -10.21 -61.42 -21.30
N PRO A 205 -9.77 -62.29 -22.23
CA PRO A 205 -9.97 -62.15 -23.68
C PRO A 205 -11.38 -62.46 -24.17
#